data_AF-A0A941FKM8-F1
#
_entry.id   AF-A0A941FKM8-F1
#
_cell.length_a   1.000
_cell.length_b   1.000
_cell.length_c   1.000
_cell.angle_alpha   90.00
_cell.angle_beta   90.00
_cell.angle_gamma   90.00
#
_symmetry.space_group_name_H-M   'P 1'
#
loop_
_entity.id
_entity.type
_entity.pdbx_description
1 polymer ?
#
loop_
_entity_poly.entity_id
_entity_poly.type
_entity_poly.pdbx_seq_one_letter_code
_entity_poly.pdbx_strand_id
1 'polypeptide(L)' 'MVSKFNPEILMELVSRLMSTLVGKEVMLTNGRFGTIIIIDPYNPHKALLKTGTEIIDLRMENRMNHRLMKKPD' A
#
# COMPACT_ATOMS: atom_id res chain seq x y z
N MET A 1 -24.20 -24.18 5.06
CA MET A 1 -23.68 -23.68 3.78
C MET A 1 -23.12 -22.29 4.05
N VAL A 2 -21.80 -22.11 4.14
CA VAL A 2 -21.20 -20.80 4.39
C VAL A 2 -21.54 -19.94 3.18
N SER A 3 -22.40 -18.94 3.35
CA SER A 3 -22.67 -17.97 2.30
C SER A 3 -21.33 -17.33 1.94
N LYS A 4 -20.91 -17.55 0.70
CA LYS A 4 -19.63 -17.03 0.20
C LYS A 4 -19.68 -15.50 0.27
N PHE A 5 -18.64 -14.90 0.85
CA PHE A 5 -18.46 -13.45 0.89
C PHE A 5 -18.75 -12.83 -0.48
N ASN A 6 -19.59 -11.79 -0.55
CA ASN A 6 -19.76 -11.02 -1.78
C ASN A 6 -18.43 -10.32 -2.08
N PRO A 7 -17.75 -10.64 -3.21
CA PRO A 7 -16.46 -10.05 -3.55
C PRO A 7 -16.52 -8.52 -3.66
N GLU A 8 -17.63 -7.95 -4.12
CA GLU A 8 -17.80 -6.50 -4.27
C GLU A 8 -17.77 -5.79 -2.92
N ILE A 9 -18.50 -6.34 -1.93
CA ILE A 9 -18.53 -5.80 -0.57
C ILE A 9 -17.13 -5.90 0.07
N LEU A 10 -16.44 -7.02 -0.15
CA LEU A 10 -15.09 -7.23 0.37
C LEU A 10 -14.10 -6.24 -0.24
N MET A 11 -14.15 -6.05 -1.57
CA MET A 11 -13.27 -5.12 -2.26
C MET A 11 -13.51 -3.67 -1.86
N GLU A 12 -14.76 -3.27 -1.64
CA GLU A 12 -15.09 -1.93 -1.13
C GLU A 12 -14.54 -1.72 0.28
N LEU A 13 -14.69 -2.71 1.17
CA LEU A 13 -14.10 -2.65 2.52
C LEU A 13 -12.59 -2.49 2.46
N VAL A 14 -11.91 -3.30 1.64
CA VAL A 14 -10.45 -3.21 1.44
C VAL A 14 -10.07 -1.83 0.91
N SER A 15 -10.73 -1.34 -0.14
CA SER A 15 -10.46 -0.01 -0.72
C SER A 15 -10.56 1.10 0.32
N ARG A 16 -11.63 1.10 1.14
CA ARG A 16 -11.80 2.07 2.23
C ARG A 16 -10.70 1.97 3.27
N LEU A 17 -10.36 0.77 3.73
CA LEU A 17 -9.28 0.58 4.69
C LEU A 17 -7.94 1.09 4.13
N MET A 18 -7.63 0.78 2.87
CA MET A 18 -6.39 1.24 2.24
C MET A 18 -6.35 2.75 2.08
N SER A 19 -7.48 3.41 1.77
CA SER A 19 -7.55 4.87 1.68
C SER A 19 -7.09 5.57 2.97
N THR A 20 -7.34 4.96 4.15
CA THR A 20 -6.88 5.48 5.45
C THR A 20 -5.38 5.46 5.64
N LEU A 21 -4.64 4.75 4.78
CA LEU A 21 -3.18 4.65 4.83
C LEU A 21 -2.49 5.78 4.07
N VAL A 22 -3.21 6.52 3.21
CA VAL A 22 -2.66 7.71 2.54
C VAL A 22 -2.23 8.73 3.59
N GLY A 23 -1.03 9.29 3.41
CA GLY A 23 -0.39 10.20 4.36
C GLY A 23 0.35 9.50 5.51
N LYS A 24 0.22 8.18 5.70
CA LYS A 24 1.00 7.46 6.71
C LYS A 24 2.44 7.23 6.24
N GLU A 25 3.38 7.37 7.17
CA GLU A 25 4.76 6.94 6.99
C GLU A 25 4.86 5.42 7.17
N VAL A 26 5.58 4.78 6.25
CA VAL A 26 5.86 3.34 6.25
C VAL A 26 7.34 3.09 6.07
N MET A 27 7.78 1.90 6.46
CA MET A 27 9.09 1.39 6.12
C MET A 27 8.98 0.53 4.86
N LEU A 28 9.93 0.68 3.95
CA LEU A 28 10.10 -0.19 2.80
C LEU A 28 11.01 -1.37 3.18
N THR A 29 10.92 -2.48 2.45
CA THR A 29 11.75 -3.68 2.69
C THR A 29 13.25 -3.46 2.65
N ASN A 30 13.72 -2.39 2.00
CA ASN A 30 15.12 -1.98 2.00
C ASN A 30 15.49 -1.01 3.15
N GLY A 31 14.63 -0.86 4.16
CA GLY A 31 14.83 -0.01 5.33
C GLY A 31 14.58 1.47 5.10
N ARG A 32 14.24 1.90 3.87
CA ARG A 32 13.89 3.30 3.59
C ARG A 32 12.51 3.63 4.13
N PHE A 33 12.33 4.88 4.57
CA PHE A 33 11.03 5.38 4.99
C PHE A 33 10.39 6.24 3.89
N GLY A 34 9.07 6.17 3.78
CA GLY A 34 8.32 6.97 2.84
C GLY A 34 6.87 7.19 3.29
N THR A 35 6.31 8.33 2.89
CA THR A 35 4.90 8.66 3.09
C THR A 35 4.10 8.21 1.89
N ILE A 36 3.01 7.48 2.12
CA ILE A 36 2.09 7.06 1.06
C ILE A 36 1.39 8.29 0.47
N ILE A 37 1.55 8.53 -0.83
CA ILE A 37 0.87 9.62 -1.56
C ILE A 37 -0.46 9.14 -2.13
N ILE A 38 -0.44 7.98 -2.78
CA ILE A 38 -1.62 7.35 -3.36
C ILE A 38 -1.43 5.82 -3.34
N ILE A 39 -2.55 5.11 -3.21
CA ILE A 39 -2.61 3.65 -3.35
C ILE A 39 -3.51 3.36 -4.54
N ASP A 40 -3.08 2.48 -5.43
CA ASP A 40 -3.95 1.97 -6.50
C ASP A 40 -5.18 1.29 -5.87
N PRO A 41 -6.40 1.76 -6.19
CA PRO A 41 -7.64 1.27 -5.56
C PRO A 41 -7.95 -0.20 -5.90
N TYR A 42 -7.35 -0.74 -6.96
CA TYR A 42 -7.53 -2.13 -7.39
C TYR A 42 -6.35 -3.02 -7.00
N ASN A 43 -5.18 -2.42 -6.71
CA ASN A 43 -3.99 -3.17 -6.30
C ASN A 43 -3.26 -2.49 -5.14
N PRO A 44 -3.57 -2.86 -3.88
CA PRO A 44 -3.05 -2.14 -2.73
C PRO A 44 -1.52 -2.21 -2.52
N HIS A 45 -0.83 -3.13 -3.20
CA HIS A 45 0.63 -3.22 -3.21
C HIS A 45 1.30 -2.24 -4.17
N LYS A 46 0.50 -1.53 -4.97
CA LYS A 46 0.91 -0.61 -6.01
C LYS A 46 0.65 0.81 -5.53
N ALA A 47 1.54 1.29 -4.68
CA ALA A 47 1.48 2.63 -4.10
C ALA A 47 2.56 3.54 -4.66
N LEU A 48 2.31 4.85 -4.60
CA LEU A 48 3.31 5.88 -4.82
C LEU A 48 3.73 6.42 -3.46
N LEU A 49 5.04 6.50 -3.20
CA LEU A 49 5.57 7.00 -1.95
C LEU A 49 6.43 8.23 -2.18
N LYS A 50 6.31 9.21 -1.28
CA LYS A 50 7.28 10.29 -1.15
C LYS A 50 8.30 9.87 -0.11
N THR A 51 9.56 9.77 -0.51
CA THR A 51 10.69 9.70 0.42
C THR A 51 11.31 11.08 0.59
N GLY A 52 12.32 11.22 1.45
CA GLY A 52 12.99 12.52 1.66
C GLY A 52 13.57 13.14 0.38
N THR A 53 14.02 12.33 -0.58
CA THR A 53 14.76 12.79 -1.76
C THR A 53 14.07 12.51 -3.09
N GLU A 54 13.10 11.59 -3.13
CA GLU A 54 12.47 11.17 -4.38
C GLU A 54 11.06 10.61 -4.18
N ILE A 55 10.35 10.43 -5.30
CA ILE A 55 9.09 9.70 -5.36
C ILE A 55 9.36 8.29 -5.88
N ILE A 56 8.91 7.28 -5.15
CA ILE A 56 9.03 5.87 -5.54
C ILE A 56 7.67 5.37 -6.02
N ASP A 57 7.61 4.87 -7.25
CA ASP A 57 6.42 4.24 -7.81
C ASP A 57 6.52 2.70 -7.75
N LEU A 58 5.83 2.10 -6.78
CA LEU A 58 5.82 0.63 -6.62
C LEU A 58 5.10 -0.09 -7.77
N ARG A 59 4.46 0.64 -8.70
CA ARG A 59 3.96 0.08 -9.96
C ARG A 59 5.07 -0.38 -10.85
N MET A 60 6.14 0.40 -10.93
CA MET A 60 7.28 0.19 -11.83
C MET A 60 8.38 -0.66 -11.20
N GLU A 61 8.39 -0.79 -9.88
CA GLU A 61 9.40 -1.55 -9.14
C GLU A 61 9.22 -3.07 -9.23
N ASN A 62 10.34 -3.79 -9.35
CA ASN A 62 10.39 -5.24 -9.26
C ASN A 62 10.08 -5.68 -7.81
N ARG A 63 9.15 -6.64 -7.65
CA ARG A 63 8.46 -6.97 -6.38
C ARG A 63 9.36 -7.31 -5.17
N MET A 64 10.65 -7.55 -5.35
CA MET A 64 11.54 -8.02 -4.28
C MET A 64 12.18 -6.90 -3.44
N ASN A 65 12.35 -5.68 -3.97
CA ASN A 65 13.23 -4.69 -3.31
C ASN A 65 12.48 -3.63 -2.50
N HIS A 66 11.24 -3.29 -2.88
CA HIS A 66 10.50 -2.17 -2.30
C HIS A 66 9.04 -2.57 -2.02
N ARG A 67 8.78 -3.22 -0.87
CA ARG A 67 7.42 -3.51 -0.39
C ARG A 67 7.13 -2.72 0.89
N LEU A 68 5.86 -2.40 1.10
CA LEU A 68 5.38 -1.78 2.34
C LEU A 68 5.56 -2.74 3.53
N MET A 69 6.15 -2.27 4.61
CA MET A 69 6.24 -2.95 5.91
C MET A 69 5.61 -2.08 7.00
N LYS A 70 5.03 -2.73 8.02
CA LYS A 70 4.65 -2.05 9.26
C LYS A 70 5.94 -1.48 9.87
N LYS A 71 5.90 -0.22 10.28
CA LYS A 71 6.97 0.38 11.08
C LYS A 71 7.16 -0.46 12.37
N PRO A 72 8.38 -0.79 12.79
CA PRO A 72 8.63 -1.40 14.10
C PRO A 72 8.10 -0.47 15.21
N ASP A 73 7.54 -1.06 16.26
CA ASP A 73 7.08 -0.32 17.45
C ASP A 73 8.28 0.19 18.27
#